data_AF-A0A3B7MWH6-F1
#
_entry.id   AF-A0A3B7MWH6-F1
#
_cell.length_a   1.000
_cell.length_b   1.000
_cell.length_c   1.000
_cell.angle_alpha   90.00
_cell.angle_beta   90.00
_cell.angle_gamma   90.00
#
_symmetry.space_group_name_H-M   'P 1'
#
loop_
_entity.id
_entity.type
_entity.pdbx_description
1 polymer ?
#
loop_
_entity_poly.entity_id
_entity_poly.type
_entity_poly.pdbx_seq_one_letter_code
_entity_poly.pdbx_strand_id
1 'polypeptide(L)'
;MNFNDDKYVKIRKVLLIIVSVLTVLPLAPLINRYIPPLMVGDWNLDLAVSVILAGLATWLVLRIFRFLLIPAVALCILVLLYNQLTNGYGFSHMVTDYRTMVENNWGRNGQKETDLVLTPGIFDGPLTKTIKILQSKVDFKDSIVRNFAVQHSLESFDEYHTKYGPVVRHLSLFKYINTHFKYVPDSERDEYFATARETILNGLGGDCDDHTILMVSSLKAIGAHCRMVLSEGHLYPEMYAGDKKAFDRLQQAIIYLFGDRPIDNIYYHEQNGQYWINMDYTAKHPGGPYLSEKAYAIIDL
;
A
#
# COMPACT_ATOMS: atom_id res chain seq x y z
N MET A 1 -46.94 -43.19 12.10
CA MET A 1 -47.62 -41.98 11.60
C MET A 1 -46.66 -40.82 11.77
N ASN A 2 -46.13 -40.34 10.63
CA ASN A 2 -45.00 -39.42 10.48
C ASN A 2 -45.35 -37.98 10.86
N PHE A 3 -45.02 -37.53 12.07
CA PHE A 3 -45.17 -36.10 12.43
C PHE A 3 -43.91 -35.44 13.00
N ASN A 4 -42.81 -36.18 13.22
CA ASN A 4 -41.59 -35.60 13.76
C ASN A 4 -40.49 -35.32 12.72
N ASP A 5 -40.46 -35.98 11.56
CA ASP A 5 -39.38 -35.76 10.59
C ASP A 5 -39.38 -34.36 9.94
N ASP A 6 -40.56 -33.76 9.71
CA ASP A 6 -40.66 -32.49 9.00
C ASP A 6 -40.14 -31.28 9.79
N LYS A 7 -40.28 -31.30 11.11
CA LYS A 7 -39.83 -30.18 11.97
C LYS A 7 -38.30 -30.11 12.01
N TYR A 8 -37.63 -31.26 12.16
CA TYR A 8 -36.17 -31.33 12.14
C TYR A 8 -35.60 -31.07 10.74
N VAL A 9 -36.31 -31.41 9.66
CA VAL A 9 -35.88 -31.08 8.29
C VAL A 9 -35.88 -29.57 8.04
N LYS A 10 -36.92 -28.83 8.49
CA LYS A 10 -36.95 -27.37 8.37
C LYS A 10 -35.85 -26.71 9.21
N ILE A 11 -35.71 -27.11 10.47
CA ILE A 11 -34.67 -26.59 11.37
C ILE A 11 -33.27 -26.86 10.80
N ARG A 12 -33.02 -28.08 10.30
CA ARG A 12 -31.75 -28.44 9.67
C ARG A 12 -31.47 -27.59 8.41
N LYS A 13 -32.47 -27.33 7.56
CA LYS A 13 -32.31 -26.46 6.40
C LYS A 13 -31.95 -25.03 6.79
N VAL A 14 -32.62 -24.47 7.81
CA VAL A 14 -32.32 -23.13 8.33
C VAL A 14 -30.90 -23.08 8.90
N LEU A 15 -30.51 -24.06 9.71
CA LEU A 15 -29.14 -24.16 10.25
C LEU A 15 -28.09 -24.24 9.13
N LEU A 16 -28.34 -25.02 8.08
CA LEU A 16 -27.42 -25.11 6.93
C LEU A 16 -27.25 -23.78 6.21
N ILE A 17 -28.33 -23.01 6.03
CA ILE A 17 -28.27 -21.68 5.40
C ILE A 17 -27.45 -20.73 6.27
N ILE A 18 -27.72 -20.69 7.59
CA ILE A 18 -26.98 -19.83 8.52
C ILE A 18 -25.49 -20.17 8.49
N VAL A 19 -25.13 -21.46 8.59
CA VAL A 19 -23.72 -21.86 8.53
C VAL A 19 -23.09 -21.57 7.17
N SER A 20 -23.83 -21.72 6.06
CA SER A 20 -23.31 -21.37 4.74
C SER A 20 -22.98 -19.88 4.62
N VAL A 21 -23.84 -19.00 5.14
CA VAL A 21 -23.58 -17.56 5.13
C VAL A 21 -22.39 -17.24 6.04
N LEU A 22 -22.37 -17.83 7.24
CA LEU A 22 -21.32 -17.58 8.23
C LEU A 22 -19.94 -18.09 7.78
N THR A 23 -19.87 -19.10 6.93
CA THR A 23 -18.62 -19.62 6.36
C THR A 23 -18.13 -18.83 5.15
N VAL A 24 -19.02 -18.25 4.36
CA VAL A 24 -18.64 -17.36 3.24
C VAL A 24 -17.96 -16.08 3.75
N LEU A 25 -18.43 -15.54 4.87
CA LEU A 25 -17.88 -14.30 5.46
C LEU A 25 -16.35 -14.34 5.72
N PRO A 26 -15.78 -15.34 6.41
CA PRO A 26 -14.33 -15.45 6.59
C PRO A 26 -13.60 -15.96 5.33
N LEU A 27 -14.28 -16.72 4.48
CA LEU A 27 -13.66 -17.36 3.32
C LEU A 27 -13.42 -16.40 2.16
N ALA A 28 -14.34 -15.44 1.94
CA ALA A 28 -14.22 -14.49 0.83
C ALA A 28 -12.97 -13.60 0.93
N PRO A 29 -12.60 -13.00 2.09
CA PRO A 29 -11.35 -12.26 2.23
C PRO A 29 -10.10 -13.11 2.07
N LEU A 30 -10.12 -14.34 2.61
CA LEU A 30 -9.01 -15.27 2.46
C LEU A 30 -8.75 -15.60 0.98
N ILE A 31 -9.82 -15.84 0.21
CA ILE A 31 -9.72 -16.09 -1.24
C ILE A 31 -9.24 -14.82 -1.96
N ASN A 32 -9.80 -13.65 -1.63
CA ASN A 32 -9.47 -12.37 -2.27
C ASN A 32 -7.97 -12.04 -2.21
N ARG A 33 -7.30 -12.44 -1.13
CA ARG A 33 -5.86 -12.25 -0.96
C ARG A 33 -5.01 -12.97 -2.02
N TYR A 34 -5.48 -14.07 -2.59
CA TYR A 34 -4.76 -14.82 -3.62
C TYR A 34 -5.22 -14.48 -5.04
N ILE A 35 -6.31 -13.73 -5.18
CA ILE A 35 -6.83 -13.28 -6.47
C ILE A 35 -6.12 -11.97 -6.85
N PRO A 36 -5.53 -11.88 -8.06
CA PRO A 36 -4.95 -10.63 -8.51
C PRO A 36 -6.06 -9.55 -8.61
N PRO A 37 -5.74 -8.27 -8.35
CA PRO A 37 -6.72 -7.20 -8.47
C PRO A 37 -7.31 -7.16 -9.89
N LEU A 38 -8.64 -7.22 -9.97
CA LEU A 38 -9.41 -7.20 -11.20
C LEU A 38 -10.11 -5.85 -11.31
N MET A 39 -9.65 -5.03 -12.25
CA MET A 39 -10.16 -3.68 -12.48
C MET A 39 -10.80 -3.61 -13.87
N VAL A 40 -12.05 -3.15 -13.94
CA VAL A 40 -12.78 -2.91 -15.19
C VAL A 40 -13.30 -1.48 -15.16
N GLY A 41 -12.61 -0.57 -15.85
CA GLY A 41 -12.80 0.87 -15.65
C GLY A 41 -12.47 1.23 -14.20
N ASP A 42 -13.35 2.00 -13.56
CA ASP A 42 -13.20 2.40 -12.15
C ASP A 42 -13.71 1.34 -11.15
N TRP A 43 -14.22 0.20 -11.64
CA TRP A 43 -14.81 -0.84 -10.79
C TRP A 43 -13.81 -1.93 -10.43
N ASN A 44 -13.74 -2.21 -9.14
CA ASN A 44 -13.02 -3.34 -8.60
C ASN A 44 -13.96 -4.55 -8.56
N LEU A 45 -13.57 -5.64 -9.20
CA LEU A 45 -14.39 -6.86 -9.29
C LEU A 45 -13.85 -8.00 -8.44
N ASP A 46 -12.70 -7.79 -7.80
CA ASP A 46 -12.04 -8.78 -6.96
C ASP A 46 -12.93 -9.22 -5.79
N LEU A 47 -13.69 -8.31 -5.18
CA LEU A 47 -14.71 -8.62 -4.16
C LEU A 47 -15.79 -9.55 -4.70
N ALA A 48 -16.41 -9.20 -5.84
CA ALA A 48 -17.50 -9.98 -6.42
C ALA A 48 -17.06 -11.40 -6.75
N VAL A 49 -15.89 -11.54 -7.39
CA VAL A 49 -15.31 -12.85 -7.71
C VAL A 49 -15.01 -13.65 -6.45
N SER A 50 -14.46 -13.01 -5.41
CA SER A 50 -14.13 -13.69 -4.15
C SER A 50 -15.36 -14.19 -3.41
N VAL A 51 -16.44 -13.40 -3.37
CA VAL A 51 -17.72 -13.80 -2.77
C VAL A 51 -18.37 -14.94 -3.54
N ILE A 52 -18.35 -14.90 -4.88
CA ILE A 52 -18.89 -15.97 -5.72
C ILE A 52 -18.09 -17.27 -5.51
N LEU A 53 -16.77 -17.21 -5.54
CA LEU A 53 -15.91 -18.39 -5.33
C LEU A 53 -16.05 -18.95 -3.92
N ALA A 54 -16.14 -18.10 -2.90
CA ALA A 54 -16.42 -18.52 -1.53
C ALA A 54 -17.79 -19.23 -1.43
N GLY A 55 -18.83 -18.68 -2.06
CA GLY A 55 -20.15 -19.29 -2.11
C GLY A 55 -20.16 -20.65 -2.79
N LEU A 56 -19.47 -20.78 -3.94
CA LEU A 56 -19.32 -22.04 -4.66
C LEU A 56 -18.55 -23.09 -3.85
N ALA A 57 -17.44 -22.69 -3.24
CA ALA A 57 -16.64 -23.56 -2.38
C ALA A 57 -17.45 -24.06 -1.18
N THR A 58 -18.14 -23.15 -0.49
CA THR A 58 -19.03 -23.49 0.62
C THR A 58 -20.15 -24.43 0.17
N TRP A 59 -20.81 -24.15 -0.95
CA TRP A 59 -21.86 -25.03 -1.49
C TRP A 59 -21.34 -26.45 -1.79
N LEU A 60 -20.16 -26.55 -2.41
CA LEU A 60 -19.53 -27.82 -2.75
C LEU A 60 -19.16 -28.62 -1.50
N VAL A 61 -18.57 -27.97 -0.49
CA VAL A 61 -18.25 -28.61 0.80
C VAL A 61 -19.53 -29.08 1.50
N LEU A 62 -20.58 -28.26 1.53
CA LEU A 62 -21.86 -28.64 2.14
C LEU A 62 -22.54 -29.81 1.42
N ARG A 63 -22.39 -29.89 0.09
CA ARG A 63 -22.93 -30.99 -0.73
C ARG A 63 -22.21 -32.30 -0.47
N ILE A 64 -20.88 -32.29 -0.40
CA ILE A 64 -20.06 -33.50 -0.24
C ILE A 64 -20.05 -33.97 1.23
N PHE A 65 -20.00 -33.03 2.17
CA PHE A 65 -19.67 -33.29 3.58
C PHE A 65 -20.77 -32.89 4.57
N ARG A 66 -22.04 -33.13 4.22
CA ARG A 66 -23.19 -32.87 5.09
C ARG A 66 -23.09 -33.46 6.52
N PHE A 67 -22.24 -34.47 6.71
CA PHE A 67 -21.96 -35.12 8.00
C PHE A 67 -20.76 -34.52 8.76
N LEU A 68 -19.79 -33.86 8.10
CA LEU A 68 -18.56 -33.32 8.70
C LEU A 68 -18.59 -31.79 8.90
N LEU A 69 -19.76 -31.18 8.77
CA LEU A 69 -19.93 -29.73 8.80
C LEU A 69 -19.57 -29.12 10.17
N ILE A 70 -20.07 -29.71 11.26
CA ILE A 70 -19.78 -29.26 12.63
C ILE A 70 -18.26 -29.35 12.95
N PRO A 71 -17.57 -30.48 12.72
CA PRO A 71 -16.14 -30.56 13.00
C PRO A 71 -15.31 -29.64 12.08
N ALA A 72 -15.73 -29.40 10.83
CA ALA A 72 -15.02 -28.48 9.93
C ALA A 72 -15.08 -27.01 10.41
N VAL A 73 -16.25 -26.55 10.86
CA VAL A 73 -16.41 -25.20 11.42
C VAL A 73 -15.60 -25.05 12.71
N ALA A 74 -15.65 -26.05 13.60
CA ALA A 74 -14.88 -26.06 14.83
C ALA A 74 -13.36 -25.99 14.56
N LEU A 75 -12.86 -26.74 13.57
CA LEU A 75 -11.46 -26.70 13.15
C LEU A 75 -11.07 -25.33 12.60
N CYS A 76 -11.91 -24.70 11.77
CA CYS A 76 -11.65 -23.38 11.21
C CYS A 76 -11.53 -22.31 12.30
N ILE A 77 -12.44 -22.33 13.29
CA ILE A 77 -12.38 -21.43 14.46
C ILE A 77 -11.11 -21.68 15.27
N LEU A 78 -10.74 -22.95 15.50
CA LEU A 78 -9.50 -23.30 16.23
C LEU A 78 -8.25 -22.79 15.51
N VAL A 79 -8.18 -22.89 14.18
CA VAL A 79 -7.06 -22.35 13.39
C VAL A 79 -6.98 -20.83 13.50
N LEU A 80 -8.11 -20.11 13.41
CA LEU A 80 -8.14 -18.65 13.55
C LEU A 80 -7.74 -18.21 14.97
N LEU A 81 -8.19 -18.93 16.00
CA LEU A 81 -7.80 -18.65 17.39
C LEU A 81 -6.31 -18.93 17.63
N TYR A 82 -5.79 -20.03 17.10
CA TYR A 82 -4.37 -20.35 17.19
C TYR A 82 -3.53 -19.26 16.54
N ASN A 83 -3.88 -18.85 15.31
CA ASN A 83 -3.18 -17.79 14.59
C ASN A 83 -3.28 -16.44 15.28
N GLN A 84 -4.41 -16.13 15.92
CA GLN A 84 -4.57 -14.90 16.71
C GLN A 84 -3.57 -14.83 17.87
N LEU A 85 -3.16 -15.97 18.43
CA LEU A 85 -2.17 -16.04 19.53
C LEU A 85 -0.72 -16.03 19.03
N THR A 86 -0.46 -16.49 17.81
CA THR A 86 0.89 -16.58 17.23
C THR A 86 1.24 -15.43 16.29
N ASN A 87 0.52 -14.30 16.36
CA ASN A 87 0.64 -13.16 15.44
C ASN A 87 0.49 -13.52 13.95
N GLY A 88 -0.27 -14.59 13.65
CA GLY A 88 -0.63 -14.99 12.30
C GLY A 88 -1.97 -14.38 11.85
N TYR A 89 -2.54 -14.94 10.79
CA TYR A 89 -3.84 -14.51 10.27
C TYR A 89 -4.99 -14.84 11.24
N GLY A 90 -5.39 -13.84 12.04
CA GLY A 90 -6.48 -13.93 13.01
C GLY A 90 -7.71 -13.11 12.65
N PHE A 91 -8.62 -12.94 13.62
CA PHE A 91 -9.88 -12.22 13.43
C PHE A 91 -9.69 -10.74 13.12
N SER A 92 -8.66 -10.10 13.72
CA SER A 92 -8.37 -8.68 13.47
C SER A 92 -8.05 -8.42 11.99
N HIS A 93 -7.15 -9.23 11.41
CA HIS A 93 -6.79 -9.13 10.00
C HIS A 93 -7.98 -9.40 9.09
N MET A 94 -8.79 -10.41 9.40
CA MET A 94 -10.00 -10.72 8.64
C MET A 94 -11.00 -9.55 8.59
N VAL A 95 -11.21 -8.85 9.72
CA VAL A 95 -12.11 -7.69 9.77
C VAL A 95 -11.52 -6.53 8.95
N THR A 96 -10.22 -6.27 9.06
CA THR A 96 -9.54 -5.25 8.26
C THR A 96 -9.64 -5.58 6.77
N ASP A 97 -9.33 -6.82 6.36
CA ASP A 97 -9.42 -7.26 4.97
C ASP A 97 -10.83 -7.07 4.42
N TYR A 98 -11.85 -7.45 5.20
CA TYR A 98 -13.25 -7.28 4.78
C TYR A 98 -13.61 -5.80 4.63
N ARG A 99 -13.25 -4.98 5.63
CA ARG A 99 -13.47 -3.54 5.59
C ARG A 99 -12.82 -2.95 4.34
N THR A 100 -11.56 -3.27 4.06
CA THR A 100 -10.87 -2.70 2.92
C THR A 100 -11.36 -3.27 1.58
N MET A 101 -11.76 -4.54 1.52
CA MET A 101 -12.41 -5.08 0.32
C MET A 101 -13.66 -4.28 -0.02
N VAL A 102 -14.48 -3.93 0.98
CA VAL A 102 -15.66 -3.09 0.79
C VAL A 102 -15.27 -1.67 0.40
N GLU A 103 -14.35 -1.03 1.12
CA GLU A 103 -13.90 0.34 0.85
C GLU A 103 -13.27 0.50 -0.55
N ASN A 104 -12.45 -0.46 -0.99
CA ASN A 104 -11.89 -0.48 -2.34
C ASN A 104 -12.97 -0.57 -3.42
N ASN A 105 -14.09 -1.21 -3.14
CA ASN A 105 -15.19 -1.38 -4.10
C ASN A 105 -16.19 -0.21 -4.06
N TRP A 106 -16.29 0.49 -2.93
CA TRP A 106 -17.27 1.56 -2.72
C TRP A 106 -16.78 2.97 -3.09
N GLY A 107 -15.66 3.08 -3.79
CA GLY A 107 -15.23 4.28 -4.51
C GLY A 107 -14.67 5.38 -3.61
N ARG A 108 -13.38 5.29 -3.28
CA ARG A 108 -12.57 6.48 -2.98
C ARG A 108 -11.82 6.89 -4.23
N ASN A 109 -11.97 8.16 -4.63
CA ASN A 109 -11.38 8.68 -5.85
C ASN A 109 -9.95 9.15 -5.60
N GLY A 110 -9.05 8.88 -6.54
CA GLY A 110 -7.75 9.56 -6.57
C GLY A 110 -7.96 11.03 -6.90
N GLN A 111 -7.18 11.91 -6.27
CA GLN A 111 -7.16 13.33 -6.61
C GLN A 111 -5.96 13.58 -7.51
N LYS A 112 -6.26 13.91 -8.77
CA LYS A 112 -5.25 14.41 -9.71
C LYS A 112 -4.90 15.81 -9.26
N GLU A 113 -3.63 16.04 -8.97
CA GLU A 113 -3.13 17.38 -8.72
C GLU A 113 -2.93 18.14 -10.02
N THR A 114 -2.95 19.46 -9.90
CA THR A 114 -2.64 20.35 -11.02
C THR A 114 -1.28 20.01 -11.59
N ASP A 115 -1.17 20.02 -12.91
CA ASP A 115 0.11 19.74 -13.56
C ASP A 115 1.13 20.77 -13.05
N LEU A 116 2.26 20.27 -12.55
CA LEU A 116 3.34 21.09 -12.00
C LEU A 116 3.70 22.24 -12.94
N VAL A 117 3.35 23.48 -12.56
CA VAL A 117 3.69 24.67 -13.33
C VAL A 117 5.16 25.00 -13.07
N LEU A 118 6.03 24.48 -13.95
CA LEU A 118 7.43 24.88 -13.98
C LEU A 118 7.50 26.38 -14.19
N THR A 119 7.87 27.10 -13.13
CA THR A 119 8.11 28.54 -13.22
C THR A 119 9.56 28.75 -13.65
N PRO A 120 9.85 29.12 -14.91
CA PRO A 120 11.22 29.45 -15.31
C PRO A 120 11.64 30.69 -14.51
N GLY A 121 12.49 30.48 -13.51
CA GLY A 121 12.97 31.52 -12.63
C GLY A 121 14.15 32.25 -13.24
N ILE A 122 14.30 33.53 -12.91
CA ILE A 122 15.44 34.42 -13.24
C ILE A 122 16.81 33.87 -12.72
N PHE A 123 16.81 32.71 -12.03
CA PHE A 123 17.93 32.08 -11.34
C PHE A 123 18.32 30.69 -11.90
N ASP A 124 18.29 30.51 -13.23
CA ASP A 124 18.67 29.25 -13.88
C ASP A 124 20.06 28.74 -13.45
N GLY A 125 21.01 29.65 -13.19
CA GLY A 125 22.37 29.29 -12.75
C GLY A 125 22.41 28.64 -11.35
N PRO A 126 22.01 29.35 -10.28
CA PRO A 126 21.94 28.79 -8.93
C PRO A 126 21.08 27.53 -8.84
N LEU A 127 19.91 27.53 -9.49
CA LEU A 127 19.00 26.37 -9.51
C LEU A 127 19.68 25.14 -10.14
N THR A 128 20.32 25.30 -11.28
CA THR A 128 21.04 24.20 -11.95
C THR A 128 22.17 23.64 -11.08
N LYS A 129 22.85 24.49 -10.31
CA LYS A 129 23.90 24.05 -9.36
C LYS A 129 23.29 23.21 -8.23
N THR A 130 22.20 23.67 -7.62
CA THR A 130 21.48 22.91 -6.57
C THR A 130 20.99 21.56 -7.09
N ILE A 131 20.38 21.53 -8.28
CA ILE A 131 19.93 20.28 -8.92
C ILE A 131 21.10 19.29 -9.08
N LYS A 132 22.25 19.74 -9.58
CA LYS A 132 23.44 18.88 -9.74
C LYS A 132 23.96 18.37 -8.40
N ILE A 133 23.94 19.20 -7.36
CA ILE A 133 24.34 18.80 -6.01
C ILE A 133 23.39 17.70 -5.50
N LEU A 134 22.08 17.92 -5.56
CA LEU A 134 21.06 16.94 -5.17
C LEU A 134 21.23 15.62 -5.92
N GLN A 135 21.37 15.67 -7.25
CA GLN A 135 21.62 14.46 -8.07
C GLN A 135 22.90 13.73 -7.65
N SER A 136 23.97 14.46 -7.32
CA SER A 136 25.23 13.86 -6.88
C SER A 136 25.14 13.17 -5.51
N LYS A 137 24.13 13.50 -4.70
CA LYS A 137 23.90 12.91 -3.38
C LYS A 137 23.07 11.63 -3.42
N VAL A 138 22.37 11.37 -4.53
CA VAL A 138 21.60 10.15 -4.74
C VAL A 138 22.54 9.01 -5.15
N ASP A 139 23.03 8.25 -4.17
CA ASP A 139 23.82 7.03 -4.39
C ASP A 139 23.06 5.77 -3.97
N PHE A 140 22.32 5.20 -4.92
CA PHE A 140 21.57 3.95 -4.73
C PHE A 140 22.44 2.69 -4.85
N LYS A 141 23.71 2.82 -5.25
CA LYS A 141 24.64 1.68 -5.41
C LYS A 141 25.48 1.43 -4.17
N ASP A 142 25.51 2.37 -3.22
CA ASP A 142 26.12 2.18 -1.91
C ASP A 142 25.54 0.94 -1.21
N SER A 143 26.42 0.11 -0.65
CA SER A 143 26.03 -1.16 -0.05
C SER A 143 25.21 -1.00 1.23
N ILE A 144 25.42 0.06 2.01
CA ILE A 144 24.63 0.35 3.20
C ILE A 144 23.21 0.71 2.77
N VAL A 145 23.06 1.61 1.79
CA VAL A 145 21.76 2.00 1.23
C VAL A 145 21.03 0.79 0.64
N ARG A 146 21.73 -0.03 -0.15
CA ARG A 146 21.14 -1.20 -0.80
C ARG A 146 20.72 -2.29 0.19
N ASN A 147 21.50 -2.52 1.25
CA ASN A 147 21.17 -3.49 2.29
C ASN A 147 20.01 -3.00 3.15
N PHE A 148 20.04 -1.72 3.55
CA PHE A 148 18.95 -1.06 4.26
C PHE A 148 17.63 -1.17 3.49
N ALA A 149 17.65 -0.79 2.21
CA ALA A 149 16.46 -0.83 1.36
C ALA A 149 15.88 -2.25 1.23
N VAL A 150 16.72 -3.27 1.01
CA VAL A 150 16.22 -4.65 0.94
C VAL A 150 15.70 -5.15 2.27
N GLN A 151 16.41 -4.93 3.37
CA GLN A 151 15.99 -5.38 4.68
C GLN A 151 14.59 -4.86 5.01
N HIS A 152 14.38 -3.55 4.91
CA HIS A 152 13.12 -2.92 5.29
C HIS A 152 12.00 -3.08 4.24
N SER A 153 12.35 -3.47 3.00
CA SER A 153 11.34 -3.87 2.00
C SER A 153 10.67 -5.21 2.28
N LEU A 154 11.23 -6.02 3.18
CA LEU A 154 10.74 -7.36 3.52
C LEU A 154 9.94 -7.40 4.84
N GLU A 155 9.93 -6.31 5.60
CA GLU A 155 9.35 -6.29 6.95
C GLU A 155 7.83 -6.21 6.99
N SER A 156 7.22 -5.52 6.01
CA SER A 156 5.77 -5.33 5.94
C SER A 156 5.22 -5.91 4.65
N PHE A 157 3.96 -6.34 4.72
CA PHE A 157 3.10 -6.64 3.57
C PHE A 157 3.56 -7.81 2.68
N ASP A 158 4.60 -8.55 3.08
CA ASP A 158 5.13 -9.71 2.35
C ASP A 158 4.04 -10.67 1.90
N GLU A 159 3.06 -10.83 2.77
CA GLU A 159 1.96 -11.76 2.65
C GLU A 159 0.96 -11.35 1.54
N TYR A 160 1.09 -10.12 1.00
CA TYR A 160 0.34 -9.55 -0.12
C TYR A 160 1.15 -9.42 -1.42
N HIS A 161 2.40 -9.89 -1.44
CA HIS A 161 3.22 -9.87 -2.65
C HIS A 161 2.56 -10.63 -3.81
N THR A 162 1.84 -11.72 -3.54
CA THR A 162 1.08 -12.45 -4.57
C THR A 162 -0.03 -11.60 -5.21
N LYS A 163 -0.69 -10.74 -4.42
CA LYS A 163 -1.81 -9.90 -4.88
C LYS A 163 -1.31 -8.66 -5.63
N TYR A 164 -0.42 -7.89 -5.03
CA TYR A 164 -0.01 -6.57 -5.57
C TYR A 164 1.35 -6.61 -6.28
N GLY A 165 2.12 -7.69 -6.15
CA GLY A 165 3.40 -7.86 -6.83
C GLY A 165 4.54 -7.06 -6.17
N PRO A 166 5.55 -6.62 -6.93
CA PRO A 166 6.77 -6.01 -6.40
C PRO A 166 6.53 -4.67 -5.70
N VAL A 167 5.42 -3.98 -6.01
CA VAL A 167 5.08 -2.68 -5.39
C VAL A 167 4.99 -2.76 -3.87
N VAL A 168 4.63 -3.93 -3.34
CA VAL A 168 4.60 -4.22 -1.91
C VAL A 168 5.94 -3.94 -1.23
N ARG A 169 7.06 -4.20 -1.92
CA ARG A 169 8.42 -3.94 -1.42
C ARG A 169 8.69 -2.44 -1.31
N HIS A 170 8.25 -1.66 -2.29
CA HIS A 170 8.36 -0.20 -2.26
C HIS A 170 7.51 0.38 -1.12
N LEU A 171 6.28 -0.12 -0.96
CA LEU A 171 5.36 0.31 0.10
C LEU A 171 5.85 -0.08 1.50
N SER A 172 6.44 -1.27 1.67
CA SER A 172 7.07 -1.69 2.94
C SER A 172 8.22 -0.77 3.30
N LEU A 173 9.10 -0.48 2.34
CA LEU A 173 10.25 0.40 2.57
C LEU A 173 9.80 1.83 2.92
N PHE A 174 8.84 2.37 2.19
CA PHE A 174 8.22 3.67 2.51
C PHE A 174 7.70 3.68 3.94
N LYS A 175 6.91 2.67 4.32
CA LYS A 175 6.34 2.57 5.66
C LYS A 175 7.43 2.58 6.73
N TYR A 176 8.51 1.83 6.52
CA TYR A 176 9.62 1.80 7.46
C TYR A 176 10.27 3.18 7.61
N ILE A 177 10.73 3.77 6.51
CA ILE A 177 11.41 5.08 6.52
C ILE A 177 10.50 6.11 7.18
N ASN A 178 9.27 6.23 6.70
CA ASN A 178 8.33 7.25 7.16
C ASN A 178 7.88 7.09 8.61
N THR A 179 7.88 5.87 9.15
CA THR A 179 7.55 5.63 10.57
C THR A 179 8.73 5.94 11.50
N HIS A 180 9.97 5.84 11.02
CA HIS A 180 11.17 5.98 11.84
C HIS A 180 11.93 7.28 11.61
N PHE A 181 11.67 7.99 10.51
CA PHE A 181 12.32 9.25 10.19
C PHE A 181 11.96 10.33 11.21
N LYS A 182 12.97 11.09 11.65
CA LYS A 182 12.84 12.16 12.64
C LYS A 182 13.29 13.46 12.02
N TYR A 183 12.36 14.39 11.87
CA TYR A 183 12.67 15.70 11.33
C TYR A 183 13.63 16.47 12.24
N VAL A 184 14.77 16.89 11.70
CA VAL A 184 15.78 17.72 12.35
C VAL A 184 16.15 18.82 11.36
N PRO A 185 15.79 20.09 11.63
CA PRO A 185 16.12 21.18 10.72
C PRO A 185 17.62 21.44 10.67
N ASP A 186 18.08 21.88 9.51
CA ASP A 186 19.43 22.41 9.32
C ASP A 186 19.73 23.65 10.17
N SER A 187 21.02 23.94 10.30
CA SER A 187 21.47 25.16 10.98
C SER A 187 21.09 26.42 10.18
N GLU A 188 20.76 27.53 10.86
CA GLU A 188 20.14 28.73 10.26
C GLU A 188 20.89 29.40 9.07
N ARG A 189 22.10 28.93 8.70
CA ARG A 189 22.96 29.59 7.69
C ARG A 189 23.53 28.69 6.62
N ASP A 190 23.48 27.37 6.79
CA ASP A 190 24.10 26.43 5.87
C ASP A 190 23.09 25.33 5.53
N GLU A 191 22.79 25.22 4.25
CA GLU A 191 22.04 24.10 3.66
C GLU A 191 23.00 22.93 3.45
N TYR A 192 22.73 21.79 4.08
CA TYR A 192 23.55 20.61 4.03
C TYR A 192 22.76 19.39 3.53
N PHE A 193 22.97 19.05 2.25
CA PHE A 193 22.42 17.83 1.67
C PHE A 193 23.19 16.58 2.16
N ALA A 194 22.63 15.79 3.07
CA ALA A 194 23.21 14.52 3.47
C ALA A 194 23.00 13.43 2.40
N THR A 195 23.89 12.44 2.38
CA THR A 195 23.66 11.23 1.57
C THR A 195 22.73 10.27 2.31
N ALA A 196 22.02 9.40 1.58
CA ALA A 196 21.20 8.37 2.20
C ALA A 196 22.00 7.50 3.20
N ARG A 197 23.27 7.20 2.88
CA ARG A 197 24.19 6.49 3.79
C ARG A 197 24.36 7.21 5.12
N GLU A 198 24.58 8.52 5.07
CA GLU A 198 24.77 9.36 6.25
C GLU A 198 23.49 9.41 7.10
N THR A 199 22.34 9.67 6.48
CA THR A 199 21.03 9.67 7.16
C THR A 199 20.75 8.32 7.84
N ILE A 200 21.07 7.19 7.18
CA ILE A 200 20.93 5.84 7.75
C ILE A 200 21.85 5.68 8.99
N LEU A 201 23.13 6.06 8.87
CA LEU A 201 24.10 5.92 9.96
C LEU A 201 23.80 6.83 11.16
N ASN A 202 23.15 7.97 10.92
CA ASN A 202 22.73 8.92 11.95
C ASN A 202 21.38 8.55 12.62
N GLY A 203 20.79 7.41 12.26
CA GLY A 203 19.56 6.91 12.90
C GLY A 203 18.28 7.53 12.32
N LEU A 204 18.28 7.83 11.01
CA LEU A 204 17.13 8.33 10.25
C LEU A 204 16.66 9.73 10.71
N GLY A 205 17.60 10.61 11.03
CA GLY A 205 17.32 12.02 11.30
C GLY A 205 17.82 12.92 10.18
N GLY A 206 17.07 13.97 9.88
CA GLY A 206 17.38 14.98 8.86
C GLY A 206 16.17 15.86 8.56
N ASP A 207 16.28 16.76 7.60
CA ASP A 207 15.20 17.62 7.14
C ASP A 207 14.56 17.11 5.82
N CYS A 208 13.99 18.00 5.01
CA CYS A 208 13.14 17.63 3.88
C CYS A 208 13.92 17.02 2.71
N ASP A 209 15.09 17.53 2.42
CA ASP A 209 15.99 17.08 1.37
C ASP A 209 16.74 15.82 1.79
N ASP A 210 17.17 15.71 3.04
CA ASP A 210 17.71 14.48 3.61
C ASP A 210 16.71 13.32 3.50
N HIS A 211 15.45 13.56 3.88
CA HIS A 211 14.39 12.56 3.71
C HIS A 211 14.21 12.18 2.24
N THR A 212 14.17 13.18 1.37
CA THR A 212 13.98 12.98 -0.07
C THR A 212 15.10 12.14 -0.68
N ILE A 213 16.36 12.48 -0.39
CA ILE A 213 17.55 11.77 -0.86
C ILE A 213 17.55 10.34 -0.31
N LEU A 214 17.24 10.15 0.98
CA LEU A 214 17.11 8.84 1.60
C LEU A 214 16.05 7.98 0.90
N MET A 215 14.83 8.50 0.76
CA MET A 215 13.68 7.77 0.19
C MET A 215 13.97 7.36 -1.25
N VAL A 216 14.42 8.30 -2.08
CA VAL A 216 14.72 8.08 -3.49
C VAL A 216 15.87 7.10 -3.68
N SER A 217 16.98 7.27 -2.95
CA SER A 217 18.15 6.38 -3.09
C SER A 217 17.78 4.96 -2.68
N SER A 218 17.02 4.81 -1.60
CA SER A 218 16.59 3.50 -1.09
C SER A 218 15.59 2.82 -2.04
N LEU A 219 14.60 3.56 -2.56
CA LEU A 219 13.65 3.03 -3.55
C LEU A 219 14.35 2.63 -4.86
N LYS A 220 15.24 3.47 -5.39
CA LYS A 220 16.04 3.14 -6.59
C LYS A 220 16.90 1.89 -6.37
N ALA A 221 17.43 1.69 -5.16
CA ALA A 221 18.25 0.52 -4.84
C ALA A 221 17.48 -0.81 -4.96
N ILE A 222 16.14 -0.79 -4.82
CA ILE A 222 15.26 -1.96 -5.02
C ILE A 222 14.49 -1.93 -6.35
N GLY A 223 14.86 -1.04 -7.27
CA GLY A 223 14.35 -1.02 -8.65
C GLY A 223 13.13 -0.13 -8.88
N ALA A 224 12.76 0.72 -7.92
CA ALA A 224 11.75 1.75 -8.17
C ALA A 224 12.32 2.89 -9.03
N HIS A 225 11.46 3.44 -9.89
CA HIS A 225 11.74 4.66 -10.63
C HIS A 225 11.22 5.84 -9.81
N CYS A 226 12.12 6.78 -9.50
CA CYS A 226 11.82 7.93 -8.64
C CYS A 226 12.36 9.20 -9.25
N ARG A 227 11.75 10.32 -8.87
CA ARG A 227 12.22 11.68 -9.16
C ARG A 227 12.08 12.54 -7.90
N MET A 228 12.73 13.68 -7.88
CA MET A 228 12.56 14.68 -6.81
C MET A 228 11.88 15.90 -7.40
N VAL A 229 11.01 16.55 -6.63
CA VAL A 229 10.36 17.79 -7.04
C VAL A 229 10.75 18.89 -6.07
N LEU A 230 11.39 19.93 -6.60
CA LEU A 230 11.73 21.13 -5.85
C LEU A 230 10.59 22.12 -5.96
N SER A 231 10.02 22.48 -4.81
CA SER A 231 8.91 23.44 -4.68
C SER A 231 9.31 24.62 -3.79
N GLU A 232 8.36 25.51 -3.52
CA GLU A 232 8.56 26.67 -2.65
C GLU A 232 8.93 26.27 -1.21
N GLY A 233 10.24 26.22 -0.93
CA GLY A 233 10.80 25.91 0.39
C GLY A 233 10.68 24.44 0.79
N HIS A 234 10.45 23.52 -0.16
CA HIS A 234 10.32 22.10 0.13
C HIS A 234 10.82 21.24 -1.03
N LEU A 235 11.59 20.21 -0.71
CA LEU A 235 11.99 19.14 -1.63
C LEU A 235 11.25 17.87 -1.23
N TYR A 236 10.58 17.22 -2.18
CA TYR A 236 9.87 15.96 -1.91
C TYR A 236 10.13 14.89 -2.97
N PRO A 237 10.06 13.59 -2.57
CA PRO A 237 10.24 12.47 -3.47
C PRO A 237 8.92 12.06 -4.14
N GLU A 238 9.01 11.65 -5.41
CA GLU A 238 7.92 10.98 -6.12
C GLU A 238 8.36 9.65 -6.68
N MET A 239 7.46 8.68 -6.67
CA MET A 239 7.66 7.36 -7.27
C MET A 239 6.77 7.21 -8.50
N TYR A 240 7.35 6.67 -9.58
CA TYR A 240 6.61 6.34 -10.80
C TYR A 240 5.63 5.19 -10.53
N ALA A 241 4.36 5.42 -10.86
CA ALA A 241 3.26 4.49 -10.66
C ALA A 241 2.83 3.78 -11.95
N GLY A 242 3.48 4.03 -13.08
CA GLY A 242 3.15 3.40 -14.36
C GLY A 242 2.10 4.16 -15.17
N ASP A 243 1.30 3.40 -15.92
CA ASP A 243 0.11 3.89 -16.61
C ASP A 243 -1.11 3.93 -15.67
N LYS A 244 -2.26 4.36 -16.18
CA LYS A 244 -3.50 4.45 -15.40
C LYS A 244 -3.85 3.13 -14.69
N LYS A 245 -3.72 2.01 -15.38
CA LYS A 245 -4.05 0.68 -14.83
C LYS A 245 -3.09 0.29 -13.70
N ALA A 246 -1.80 0.55 -13.86
CA ALA A 246 -0.80 0.31 -12.82
C ALA A 246 -1.01 1.24 -11.62
N PHE A 247 -1.35 2.51 -11.87
CA PHE A 247 -1.69 3.48 -10.84
C PHE A 247 -2.92 3.06 -10.04
N ASP A 248 -4.00 2.64 -10.70
CA ASP A 248 -5.22 2.24 -10.00
C ASP A 248 -4.95 1.00 -9.12
N ARG A 249 -4.13 0.05 -9.60
CA ARG A 249 -3.66 -1.10 -8.80
C ARG A 249 -2.81 -0.67 -7.59
N LEU A 250 -1.93 0.31 -7.77
CA LEU A 250 -1.13 0.88 -6.68
C LEU A 250 -2.03 1.58 -5.66
N GLN A 251 -3.02 2.36 -6.11
CA GLN A 251 -4.00 3.03 -5.26
C GLN A 251 -4.75 2.02 -4.38
N GLN A 252 -5.25 0.93 -4.97
CA GLN A 252 -5.86 -0.16 -4.20
C GLN A 252 -4.90 -0.75 -3.17
N ALA A 253 -3.64 -0.98 -3.55
CA ALA A 253 -2.63 -1.50 -2.65
C ALA A 253 -2.40 -0.55 -1.46
N ILE A 254 -2.34 0.76 -1.69
CA ILE A 254 -2.15 1.75 -0.63
C ILE A 254 -3.35 1.78 0.32
N ILE A 255 -4.57 1.88 -0.23
CA ILE A 255 -5.81 1.89 0.58
C ILE A 255 -5.89 0.63 1.44
N TYR A 256 -5.50 -0.51 0.89
CA TYR A 256 -5.47 -1.77 1.60
C TYR A 256 -4.39 -1.85 2.67
N LEU A 257 -3.14 -1.57 2.30
CA LEU A 257 -1.98 -1.84 3.15
C LEU A 257 -1.79 -0.76 4.22
N PHE A 258 -2.35 0.44 4.02
CA PHE A 258 -2.31 1.58 4.96
C PHE A 258 -3.70 1.94 5.50
N GLY A 259 -4.69 1.06 5.34
CA GLY A 259 -6.09 1.28 5.72
C GLY A 259 -6.39 1.18 7.22
N ASP A 260 -5.37 1.12 8.09
CA ASP A 260 -5.56 1.22 9.55
C ASP A 260 -6.17 2.58 9.95
N ARG A 261 -6.07 3.57 9.06
CA ARG A 261 -6.66 4.91 9.19
C ARG A 261 -7.48 5.24 7.95
N PRO A 262 -8.52 6.08 8.06
CA PRO A 262 -9.24 6.56 6.90
C PRO A 262 -8.30 7.36 6.00
N ILE A 263 -8.11 6.90 4.76
CA ILE A 263 -7.34 7.59 3.72
C ILE A 263 -8.33 8.35 2.85
N ASP A 264 -8.42 9.67 2.99
CA ASP A 264 -9.43 10.45 2.27
C ASP A 264 -9.23 10.44 0.77
N ASN A 265 -8.02 10.78 0.32
CA ASN A 265 -7.64 10.81 -1.10
C ASN A 265 -6.21 10.30 -1.28
N ILE A 266 -5.94 9.80 -2.49
CA ILE A 266 -4.58 9.51 -2.97
C ILE A 266 -4.23 10.57 -4.00
N TYR A 267 -3.23 11.38 -3.67
CA TYR A 267 -2.72 12.50 -4.46
C TYR A 267 -1.64 12.02 -5.42
N TYR A 268 -1.68 12.50 -6.66
CA TYR A 268 -0.74 12.12 -7.71
C TYR A 268 -0.59 13.20 -8.78
N HIS A 269 0.56 13.20 -9.45
CA HIS A 269 0.76 13.94 -10.69
C HIS A 269 0.63 13.01 -11.90
N GLU A 270 0.02 13.52 -12.96
CA GLU A 270 -0.07 12.83 -14.25
C GLU A 270 0.65 13.67 -15.32
N GLN A 271 1.62 13.07 -16.02
CA GLN A 271 2.33 13.74 -17.11
C GLN A 271 2.44 12.77 -18.29
N ASN A 272 1.86 13.12 -19.44
CA ASN A 272 1.92 12.30 -20.67
C ASN A 272 1.46 10.83 -20.45
N GLY A 273 0.42 10.61 -19.64
CA GLY A 273 -0.07 9.27 -19.29
C GLY A 273 0.80 8.48 -18.30
N GLN A 274 1.83 9.12 -17.74
CA GLN A 274 2.64 8.61 -16.64
C GLN A 274 2.14 9.16 -15.31
N TYR A 275 1.91 8.27 -14.37
CA TYR A 275 1.43 8.61 -13.03
C TYR A 275 2.58 8.61 -12.05
N TRP A 276 2.61 9.59 -11.16
CA TRP A 276 3.64 9.79 -10.14
C TRP A 276 2.98 10.01 -8.79
N ILE A 277 3.41 9.27 -7.79
CA ILE A 277 2.83 9.33 -6.45
C ILE A 277 3.78 10.01 -5.47
N ASN A 278 3.22 10.87 -4.63
CA ASN A 278 3.96 11.52 -3.55
C ASN A 278 4.46 10.50 -2.52
N MET A 279 5.74 10.58 -2.16
CA MET A 279 6.38 9.73 -1.14
C MET A 279 6.93 10.55 0.03
N ASP A 280 6.42 11.76 0.24
CA ASP A 280 6.86 12.69 1.27
C ASP A 280 6.58 12.21 2.70
N TYR A 281 7.41 12.64 3.66
CA TYR A 281 7.30 12.26 5.08
C TYR A 281 6.12 12.93 5.80
N THR A 282 5.54 13.96 5.18
CA THR A 282 4.42 14.73 5.75
C THR A 282 3.14 13.91 5.87
N ALA A 283 3.01 12.82 5.11
CA ALA A 283 1.85 11.94 5.13
C ALA A 283 2.21 10.52 5.57
N LYS A 284 1.28 9.83 6.24
CA LYS A 284 1.52 8.47 6.80
C LYS A 284 1.37 7.34 5.77
N HIS A 285 0.89 7.66 4.58
CA HIS A 285 0.71 6.74 3.47
C HIS A 285 1.25 7.39 2.20
N PRO A 286 1.64 6.60 1.18
CA PRO A 286 1.97 7.14 -0.14
C PRO A 286 0.78 7.88 -0.75
N GLY A 287 1.07 8.90 -1.54
CA GLY A 287 0.07 9.77 -2.17
C GLY A 287 -0.61 10.69 -1.16
N GLY A 288 0.14 11.21 -0.20
CA GLY A 288 -0.33 12.28 0.68
C GLY A 288 -0.43 13.64 -0.02
N PRO A 289 -1.10 14.61 0.60
CA PRO A 289 -1.24 15.95 0.04
C PRO A 289 0.12 16.62 -0.17
N TYR A 290 0.23 17.45 -1.19
CA TYR A 290 1.44 18.23 -1.46
C TYR A 290 1.44 19.51 -0.62
N LEU A 291 2.63 19.95 -0.21
CA LEU A 291 2.79 21.18 0.59
C LEU A 291 2.67 22.46 -0.25
N SER A 292 2.95 22.39 -1.56
CA SER A 292 2.88 23.53 -2.48
C SER A 292 2.50 23.07 -3.88
N GLU A 293 1.67 23.87 -4.56
CA GLU A 293 1.27 23.66 -5.96
C GLU A 293 2.34 24.16 -6.94
N LYS A 294 3.33 24.94 -6.49
CA LYS A 294 4.37 25.52 -7.33
C LYS A 294 5.64 24.68 -7.30
N ALA A 295 5.99 24.06 -8.42
CA ALA A 295 7.30 23.45 -8.62
C ALA A 295 8.24 24.35 -9.40
N TYR A 296 9.46 24.48 -8.91
CA TYR A 296 10.56 25.13 -9.61
C TYR A 296 11.32 24.17 -10.52
N ALA A 297 11.45 22.91 -10.12
CA ALA A 297 12.15 21.91 -10.91
C ALA A 297 11.64 20.49 -10.64
N ILE A 298 11.64 19.67 -11.69
CA ILE A 298 11.53 18.22 -11.61
C ILE A 298 12.92 17.68 -11.88
N ILE A 299 13.45 16.89 -10.94
CA ILE A 299 14.80 16.34 -10.97
C ILE A 299 14.71 14.85 -11.26
N ASP A 300 14.97 14.49 -12.51
CA ASP A 300 15.08 13.10 -12.95
C ASP A 300 16.44 12.50 -12.56
N LEU A 301 16.46 11.19 -12.31
CA LEU A 301 17.56 10.45 -11.67
C LEU A 301 17.90 9.14 -12.35
#